data_AF-A0A2E5K0R4-F1
#
_entry.id   AF-A0A2E5K0R4-F1
#
_cell.length_a   1.000
_cell.length_b   1.000
_cell.length_c   1.000
_cell.angle_alpha   90.00
_cell.angle_beta   90.00
_cell.angle_gamma   90.00
#
_symmetry.space_group_name_H-M   'P 1'
#
loop_
_entity.id
_entity.type
_entity.pdbx_description
1 polymer ?
#
loop_
_entity_poly.entity_id
_entity_poly.type
_entity_poly.pdbx_seq_one_letter_code
_entity_poly.pdbx_strand_id
1 'polypeptide(L)'
;MIGAFLSSFASTLSADKILELELPKPKFSGTPVPIKGILHLEKTTIGERVLPTVPDDVELVSDGKEVTSSDDWPIIGELEFLTDGDKDADEGYYVELGPDLQWMQIDLEASKEIFVIALWHYHSQARAYHDVVVQVSDDAEFGSGVKTIFNSDHDNSAGLGKGKDKAYIETHEGKVIEAKGTKGQYVRFYSNGNSTDTMNHYIEAQVFGR
;
A
#
# COMPACT_ATOMS: atom_id res chain seq x y z
N MET A 1 57.07 -8.30 -18.32
CA MET A 1 56.45 -7.19 -17.58
C MET A 1 54.95 -7.33 -17.78
N ILE A 2 54.24 -7.94 -16.81
CA ILE A 2 52.80 -8.20 -16.90
C ILE A 2 52.15 -7.29 -15.85
N GLY A 3 51.44 -6.26 -16.32
CA GLY A 3 50.71 -5.35 -15.45
C GLY A 3 49.29 -5.87 -15.21
N ALA A 4 48.98 -6.21 -13.97
CA ALA A 4 47.62 -6.54 -13.55
C ALA A 4 46.86 -5.24 -13.23
N PHE A 5 45.74 -5.01 -13.94
CA PHE A 5 44.77 -3.98 -13.58
C PHE A 5 43.83 -4.55 -12.51
N LEU A 6 43.95 -4.04 -11.27
CA LEU A 6 42.88 -4.19 -10.28
C LEU A 6 41.85 -3.07 -10.54
N SER A 7 40.64 -3.45 -10.94
CA SER A 7 39.48 -2.55 -10.91
C SER A 7 38.84 -2.68 -9.53
N SER A 8 38.85 -1.63 -8.73
CA SER A 8 38.10 -1.58 -7.47
C SER A 8 36.66 -1.15 -7.77
N PHE A 9 35.70 -2.03 -7.56
CA PHE A 9 34.30 -1.63 -7.41
C PHE A 9 34.16 -0.88 -6.08
N ALA A 10 34.02 0.43 -6.13
CA ALA A 10 33.58 1.21 -4.98
C ALA A 10 32.05 1.07 -4.90
N SER A 11 31.56 0.30 -3.93
CA SER A 11 30.16 0.36 -3.52
C SER A 11 29.95 1.70 -2.82
N THR A 12 29.29 2.64 -3.47
CA THR A 12 28.81 3.86 -2.81
C THR A 12 27.77 3.44 -1.77
N LEU A 13 28.05 3.64 -0.48
CA LEU A 13 26.97 3.70 0.50
C LEU A 13 26.11 4.92 0.12
N SER A 14 24.91 4.66 -0.40
CA SER A 14 23.86 5.68 -0.51
C SER A 14 23.59 6.23 0.89
N ALA A 15 23.47 7.56 1.00
CA ALA A 15 23.12 8.17 2.28
C ALA A 15 21.65 7.89 2.60
N ASP A 16 21.29 7.83 3.87
CA ASP A 16 19.90 7.60 4.27
C ASP A 16 19.15 8.95 4.40
N LYS A 17 17.87 9.00 3.99
CA LYS A 17 16.94 10.13 4.15
C LYS A 17 15.66 9.69 4.86
N ILE A 18 14.98 10.61 5.54
CA ILE A 18 13.60 10.36 5.97
C ILE A 18 12.72 10.35 4.72
N LEU A 19 11.82 9.38 4.59
CA LEU A 19 10.89 9.33 3.47
C LEU A 19 10.07 10.62 3.43
N GLU A 20 10.00 11.25 2.26
CA GLU A 20 9.12 12.38 2.01
C GLU A 20 7.77 11.84 1.53
N LEU A 21 6.69 12.25 2.20
CA LEU A 21 5.33 11.82 1.87
C LEU A 21 4.38 13.01 1.97
N GLU A 22 3.81 13.41 0.84
CA GLU A 22 2.79 14.46 0.80
C GLU A 22 1.46 13.90 1.28
N LEU A 23 0.84 14.59 2.25
CA LEU A 23 -0.44 14.18 2.81
C LEU A 23 -1.57 15.07 2.29
N PRO A 24 -2.76 14.51 2.02
CA PRO A 24 -3.94 15.30 1.76
C PRO A 24 -4.32 16.10 3.00
N LYS A 25 -5.12 17.14 2.80
CA LYS A 25 -5.72 17.85 3.94
C LYS A 25 -6.63 16.89 4.71
N PRO A 26 -6.60 16.90 6.05
CA PRO A 26 -7.55 16.11 6.83
C PRO A 26 -8.98 16.49 6.46
N LYS A 27 -9.75 15.50 5.99
CA LYS A 27 -11.19 15.61 5.79
C LYS A 27 -11.84 14.60 6.71
N PHE A 28 -12.75 15.06 7.55
CA PHE A 28 -13.58 14.18 8.35
C PHE A 28 -14.99 14.73 8.34
N SER A 29 -15.92 13.94 7.84
CA SER A 29 -17.33 14.29 7.71
C SER A 29 -18.17 13.52 8.72
N GLY A 30 -19.19 14.20 9.25
CA GLY A 30 -20.14 13.59 10.18
C GLY A 30 -19.59 13.34 11.59
N THR A 31 -20.38 12.62 12.39
CA THR A 31 -20.01 12.21 13.75
C THR A 31 -19.34 10.83 13.67
N PRO A 32 -18.16 10.63 14.30
CA PRO A 32 -17.50 9.32 14.29
C PRO A 32 -18.44 8.22 14.81
N VAL A 33 -18.61 7.16 14.02
CA VAL A 33 -19.30 5.95 14.46
C VAL A 33 -18.28 5.00 15.07
N PRO A 34 -18.57 4.34 16.20
CA PRO A 34 -17.65 3.36 16.76
C PRO A 34 -17.38 2.21 15.79
N ILE A 35 -16.12 1.97 15.46
CA ILE A 35 -15.68 0.82 14.66
C ILE A 35 -15.88 -0.46 15.48
N LYS A 36 -16.61 -1.42 14.93
CA LYS A 36 -16.92 -2.72 15.53
C LYS A 36 -16.47 -3.84 14.59
N GLY A 37 -16.26 -5.03 15.13
CA GLY A 37 -15.94 -6.21 14.32
C GLY A 37 -14.50 -6.30 13.83
N ILE A 38 -13.64 -5.33 14.16
CA ILE A 38 -12.21 -5.35 13.82
C ILE A 38 -11.40 -5.80 15.03
N LEU A 39 -10.69 -6.91 14.89
CA LEU A 39 -9.79 -7.45 15.92
C LEU A 39 -8.37 -6.90 15.74
N HIS A 40 -7.57 -6.93 16.81
CA HIS A 40 -6.16 -6.54 16.80
C HIS A 40 -5.85 -5.16 16.21
N LEU A 41 -6.72 -4.19 16.46
CA LEU A 41 -6.56 -2.82 15.99
C LEU A 41 -5.30 -2.16 16.57
N GLU A 42 -4.61 -1.36 15.76
CA GLU A 42 -3.57 -0.44 16.21
C GLU A 42 -4.13 0.49 17.29
N LYS A 43 -3.26 0.86 18.24
CA LYS A 43 -3.62 1.92 19.18
C LYS A 43 -3.60 3.23 18.42
N THR A 44 -4.57 4.09 18.68
CA THR A 44 -4.55 5.45 18.14
C THR A 44 -3.24 6.12 18.51
N THR A 45 -2.47 6.51 17.50
CA THR A 45 -1.24 7.27 17.68
C THR A 45 -1.60 8.71 18.06
N ILE A 46 -0.90 9.26 19.05
CA ILE A 46 -1.04 10.65 19.47
C ILE A 46 0.32 11.31 19.22
N GLY A 47 0.36 12.31 18.35
CA GLY A 47 1.58 13.07 18.05
C GLY A 47 1.91 13.08 16.56
N GLU A 48 3.09 13.60 16.25
CA GLU A 48 3.60 13.67 14.88
C GLU A 48 3.89 12.27 14.32
N ARG A 49 3.50 12.06 13.06
CA ARG A 49 3.79 10.82 12.35
C ARG A 49 5.29 10.63 12.19
N VAL A 50 5.77 9.43 12.50
CA VAL A 50 7.16 9.03 12.24
C VAL A 50 7.20 8.28 10.91
N LEU A 51 7.86 8.86 9.91
CA LEU A 51 8.13 8.21 8.63
C LEU A 51 9.43 7.40 8.68
N PRO A 52 9.50 6.27 7.95
CA PRO A 52 10.70 5.45 7.91
C PRO A 52 11.86 6.17 7.21
N THR A 53 13.07 5.79 7.59
CA THR A 53 14.29 6.16 6.87
C THR A 53 14.51 5.21 5.70
N VAL A 54 14.85 5.76 4.53
CA VAL A 54 15.10 5.03 3.28
C VAL A 54 16.42 5.50 2.66
N PRO A 55 17.05 4.70 1.78
CA PRO A 55 18.18 5.18 0.97
C PRO A 55 17.82 6.45 0.17
N ASP A 56 18.80 7.31 -0.07
CA ASP A 56 18.62 8.62 -0.72
C ASP A 56 18.14 8.51 -2.18
N ASP A 57 18.47 7.39 -2.83
CA ASP A 57 18.09 7.04 -4.20
C ASP A 57 16.70 6.38 -4.31
N VAL A 58 15.96 6.25 -3.20
CA VAL A 58 14.56 5.78 -3.22
C VAL A 58 13.65 6.90 -3.73
N GLU A 59 12.84 6.57 -4.73
CA GLU A 59 11.91 7.46 -5.42
C GLU A 59 10.50 6.85 -5.44
N LEU A 60 9.48 7.67 -5.74
CA LEU A 60 8.13 7.19 -6.03
C LEU A 60 8.14 6.49 -7.40
N VAL A 61 7.89 5.19 -7.43
CA VAL A 61 7.94 4.36 -8.66
C VAL A 61 6.57 3.93 -9.16
N SER A 62 5.50 4.19 -8.41
CA SER A 62 4.12 3.85 -8.81
C SER A 62 3.37 4.97 -9.55
N ASP A 63 3.92 6.19 -9.63
CA ASP A 63 3.24 7.34 -10.26
C ASP A 63 2.81 7.03 -11.70
N GLY A 64 1.51 7.13 -11.96
CA GLY A 64 0.88 6.87 -13.25
C GLY A 64 1.08 5.45 -13.81
N LYS A 65 1.41 4.46 -12.96
CA LYS A 65 1.60 3.07 -13.39
C LYS A 65 0.28 2.38 -13.70
N GLU A 66 0.34 1.37 -14.57
CA GLU A 66 -0.85 0.61 -14.94
C GLU A 66 -1.43 -0.13 -13.73
N VAL A 67 -2.75 -0.07 -13.60
CA VAL A 67 -3.50 -0.68 -12.51
C VAL A 67 -4.51 -1.69 -13.07
N THR A 68 -4.57 -2.86 -12.45
CA THR A 68 -5.57 -3.91 -12.71
C THR A 68 -6.28 -4.28 -11.41
N SER A 69 -7.45 -4.92 -11.50
CA SER A 69 -8.26 -5.31 -10.34
C SER A 69 -8.92 -6.67 -10.52
N SER A 70 -9.40 -7.24 -9.41
CA SER A 70 -10.28 -8.42 -9.41
C SER A 70 -11.68 -8.14 -9.92
N ASP A 71 -12.11 -6.88 -9.83
CA ASP A 71 -13.41 -6.42 -10.30
C ASP A 71 -13.20 -5.71 -11.64
N ASP A 72 -13.70 -6.31 -12.73
CA ASP A 72 -13.61 -5.76 -14.08
C ASP A 72 -14.45 -4.48 -14.25
N TRP A 73 -15.41 -4.22 -13.34
CA TRP A 73 -16.37 -3.13 -13.45
C TRP A 73 -16.58 -2.42 -12.10
N PRO A 74 -15.59 -1.63 -11.63
CA PRO A 74 -15.74 -0.81 -10.42
C PRO A 74 -17.03 0.01 -10.43
N ILE A 75 -17.67 0.12 -9.26
CA ILE A 75 -18.94 0.82 -9.10
C ILE A 75 -18.73 2.34 -9.22
N ILE A 76 -17.62 2.83 -8.67
CA ILE A 76 -17.20 4.24 -8.65
C ILE A 76 -15.72 4.30 -9.01
N GLY A 77 -15.33 5.37 -9.70
CA GLY A 77 -13.93 5.69 -9.98
C GLY A 77 -13.32 4.94 -11.16
N GLU A 78 -12.07 5.27 -11.46
CA GLU A 78 -11.25 4.63 -12.49
C GLU A 78 -10.02 4.02 -11.82
N LEU A 79 -9.52 2.87 -12.31
CA LEU A 79 -8.44 2.12 -11.63
C LEU A 79 -7.17 2.95 -11.45
N GLU A 80 -6.94 3.88 -12.38
CA GLU A 80 -5.84 4.82 -12.41
C GLU A 80 -5.76 5.71 -11.17
N PHE A 81 -6.88 5.93 -10.46
CA PHE A 81 -6.90 6.71 -9.23
C PHE A 81 -5.93 6.17 -8.18
N LEU A 82 -5.70 4.85 -8.16
CA LEU A 82 -4.74 4.23 -7.23
C LEU A 82 -3.30 4.77 -7.40
N THR A 83 -2.98 5.40 -8.53
CA THR A 83 -1.62 5.86 -8.85
C THR A 83 -1.58 7.28 -9.43
N ASP A 84 -2.65 8.06 -9.29
CA ASP A 84 -2.77 9.39 -9.91
C ASP A 84 -2.16 10.52 -9.07
N GLY A 85 -1.70 10.20 -7.86
CA GLY A 85 -1.09 11.17 -6.95
C GLY A 85 -2.10 11.90 -6.06
N ASP A 86 -3.40 11.78 -6.30
CA ASP A 86 -4.45 12.41 -5.51
C ASP A 86 -4.84 11.53 -4.32
N LYS A 87 -4.84 12.13 -3.12
CA LYS A 87 -5.18 11.44 -1.87
C LYS A 87 -6.44 12.05 -1.24
N ASP A 88 -7.18 12.86 -1.99
CA ASP A 88 -8.42 13.43 -1.51
C ASP A 88 -9.45 12.31 -1.19
N ALA A 89 -10.30 12.53 -0.20
CA ALA A 89 -11.36 11.62 0.21
C ALA A 89 -12.77 12.19 0.02
N ASP A 90 -12.90 13.23 -0.82
CA ASP A 90 -14.22 13.64 -1.28
C ASP A 90 -14.89 12.52 -2.10
N GLU A 91 -16.22 12.58 -2.20
CA GLU A 91 -16.97 11.62 -3.02
C GLU A 91 -16.46 11.64 -4.47
N GLY A 92 -16.12 10.46 -5.00
CA GLY A 92 -15.62 10.29 -6.36
C GLY A 92 -14.10 10.29 -6.52
N TYR A 93 -13.32 10.44 -5.44
CA TYR A 93 -11.85 10.34 -5.44
C TYR A 93 -11.33 8.95 -5.06
N TYR A 94 -12.16 7.92 -5.20
CA TYR A 94 -11.80 6.55 -4.86
C TYR A 94 -12.37 5.58 -5.89
N VAL A 95 -11.71 4.44 -6.00
CA VAL A 95 -12.21 3.26 -6.69
C VAL A 95 -13.06 2.45 -5.72
N GLU A 96 -14.32 2.20 -6.05
CA GLU A 96 -15.20 1.29 -5.31
C GLU A 96 -15.29 -0.06 -6.01
N LEU A 97 -14.68 -1.09 -5.41
CA LEU A 97 -14.86 -2.47 -5.85
C LEU A 97 -16.02 -3.11 -5.09
N GLY A 98 -16.58 -4.16 -5.68
CA GLY A 98 -17.65 -4.96 -5.07
C GLY A 98 -17.30 -5.56 -3.69
N PRO A 99 -18.26 -6.26 -3.08
CA PRO A 99 -18.08 -6.86 -1.76
C PRO A 99 -17.12 -8.05 -1.78
N ASP A 100 -16.87 -8.59 -0.58
CA ASP A 100 -15.96 -9.70 -0.32
C ASP A 100 -14.49 -9.37 -0.67
N LEU A 101 -13.63 -10.39 -0.72
CA LEU A 101 -12.21 -10.23 -0.99
C LEU A 101 -12.00 -9.72 -2.42
N GLN A 102 -11.49 -8.50 -2.53
CA GLN A 102 -11.09 -7.87 -3.78
C GLN A 102 -9.61 -7.51 -3.74
N TRP A 103 -9.04 -7.21 -4.91
CA TRP A 103 -7.70 -6.68 -5.02
C TRP A 103 -7.55 -5.64 -6.12
N MET A 104 -6.58 -4.75 -5.92
CA MET A 104 -5.97 -3.93 -6.97
C MET A 104 -4.49 -4.25 -7.08
N GLN A 105 -3.92 -4.09 -8.28
CA GLN A 105 -2.56 -4.45 -8.61
C GLN A 105 -1.91 -3.37 -9.46
N ILE A 106 -0.71 -2.94 -9.05
CA ILE A 106 0.15 -2.03 -9.81
C ILE A 106 1.21 -2.85 -10.55
N ASP A 107 1.41 -2.56 -11.84
CA ASP A 107 2.60 -2.98 -12.60
C ASP A 107 3.66 -1.86 -12.59
N LEU A 108 4.79 -2.09 -11.91
CA LEU A 108 5.91 -1.13 -11.85
C LEU A 108 6.75 -1.10 -13.15
N GLU A 109 6.33 -1.79 -14.20
CA GLU A 109 6.95 -1.97 -15.53
C GLU A 109 8.28 -2.76 -15.54
N ALA A 110 8.93 -2.88 -14.37
CA ALA A 110 10.12 -3.69 -14.18
C ALA A 110 10.22 -4.13 -12.71
N SER A 111 11.01 -5.17 -12.44
CA SER A 111 11.33 -5.58 -11.07
C SER A 111 12.10 -4.47 -10.35
N LYS A 112 11.54 -3.99 -9.23
CA LYS A 112 12.09 -2.91 -8.39
C LYS A 112 12.48 -3.42 -7.02
N GLU A 113 13.45 -2.76 -6.39
CA GLU A 113 13.68 -2.92 -4.95
C GLU A 113 12.77 -1.98 -4.17
N ILE A 114 11.76 -2.52 -3.47
CA ILE A 114 10.72 -1.75 -2.80
C ILE A 114 11.06 -1.58 -1.31
N PHE A 115 11.03 -0.34 -0.83
CA PHE A 115 11.40 0.01 0.53
C PHE A 115 10.18 0.36 1.38
N VAL A 116 9.26 1.14 0.84
CA VAL A 116 8.07 1.60 1.56
C VAL A 116 6.87 1.61 0.63
N ILE A 117 5.71 1.32 1.17
CA ILE A 117 4.41 1.52 0.53
C ILE A 117 3.58 2.42 1.44
N ALA A 118 2.94 3.44 0.87
CA ALA A 118 1.89 4.20 1.54
C ALA A 118 0.56 3.92 0.83
N LEU A 119 -0.43 3.41 1.57
CA LEU A 119 -1.73 3.01 1.06
C LEU A 119 -2.82 3.86 1.70
N TRP A 120 -3.69 4.45 0.89
CA TRP A 120 -4.88 5.15 1.33
C TRP A 120 -6.11 4.41 0.84
N HIS A 121 -6.93 3.95 1.78
CA HIS A 121 -8.33 3.71 1.52
C HIS A 121 -9.15 4.98 1.83
N TYR A 122 -10.47 4.89 1.65
CA TYR A 122 -11.37 6.00 1.94
C TYR A 122 -11.25 6.48 3.40
N HIS A 123 -10.98 7.78 3.56
CA HIS A 123 -10.60 8.37 4.86
C HIS A 123 -11.41 9.59 5.30
N SER A 124 -12.46 9.99 4.57
CA SER A 124 -13.30 11.11 5.01
C SER A 124 -14.27 10.74 6.15
N GLN A 125 -14.28 9.47 6.55
CA GLN A 125 -15.01 8.92 7.70
C GLN A 125 -14.14 7.84 8.36
N ALA A 126 -14.32 7.64 9.66
CA ALA A 126 -13.59 6.60 10.38
C ALA A 126 -14.04 5.22 9.87
N ARG A 127 -13.14 4.53 9.17
CA ARG A 127 -13.34 3.17 8.66
C ARG A 127 -12.11 2.33 8.91
N ALA A 128 -12.29 1.02 8.98
CA ALA A 128 -11.21 0.06 8.97
C ALA A 128 -11.58 -1.03 7.97
N TYR A 129 -10.62 -1.39 7.11
CA TYR A 129 -10.80 -2.43 6.10
C TYR A 129 -10.47 -3.79 6.68
N HIS A 130 -11.25 -4.79 6.30
CA HIS A 130 -11.02 -6.18 6.69
C HIS A 130 -9.90 -6.78 5.85
N ASP A 131 -9.08 -7.63 6.48
CA ASP A 131 -8.14 -8.51 5.80
C ASP A 131 -7.22 -7.82 4.80
N VAL A 132 -6.66 -6.67 5.20
CA VAL A 132 -5.72 -5.93 4.35
C VAL A 132 -4.43 -6.73 4.21
N VAL A 133 -4.12 -7.12 2.99
CA VAL A 133 -2.89 -7.84 2.64
C VAL A 133 -2.18 -7.10 1.52
N VAL A 134 -0.86 -6.96 1.63
CA VAL A 134 -0.03 -6.42 0.55
C VAL A 134 1.04 -7.45 0.18
N GLN A 135 1.07 -7.80 -1.09
CA GLN A 135 1.99 -8.77 -1.64
C GLN A 135 2.79 -8.17 -2.79
N VAL A 136 4.00 -8.70 -2.98
CA VAL A 136 4.91 -8.33 -4.05
C VAL A 136 5.33 -9.58 -4.82
N SER A 137 5.38 -9.51 -6.15
CA SER A 137 5.86 -10.59 -7.01
C SER A 137 6.47 -10.08 -8.32
N ASP A 138 7.27 -10.92 -9.00
CA ASP A 138 7.64 -10.73 -10.41
C ASP A 138 6.64 -11.43 -11.36
N ASP A 139 5.65 -12.12 -10.82
CA ASP A 139 4.61 -12.85 -11.54
C ASP A 139 3.28 -12.10 -11.43
N ALA A 140 2.76 -11.61 -12.56
CA ALA A 140 1.53 -10.82 -12.63
C ALA A 140 0.31 -11.56 -12.08
N GLU A 141 0.31 -12.90 -12.12
CA GLU A 141 -0.77 -13.75 -11.61
C GLU A 141 -0.60 -14.07 -10.12
N PHE A 142 0.54 -13.72 -9.52
CA PHE A 142 0.90 -14.09 -8.15
C PHE A 142 0.88 -15.62 -7.92
N GLY A 143 1.19 -16.40 -8.96
CA GLY A 143 1.27 -17.87 -8.87
C GLY A 143 2.60 -18.37 -8.28
N SER A 144 3.64 -17.55 -8.33
CA SER A 144 4.99 -17.90 -7.87
C SER A 144 5.72 -16.68 -7.28
N GLY A 145 6.76 -16.93 -6.47
CA GLY A 145 7.66 -15.86 -5.98
C GLY A 145 7.03 -14.83 -5.03
N VAL A 146 5.80 -15.06 -4.58
CA VAL A 146 5.00 -14.11 -3.79
C VAL A 146 5.62 -13.83 -2.43
N LYS A 147 5.75 -12.55 -2.10
CA LYS A 147 6.25 -12.06 -0.81
C LYS A 147 5.18 -11.20 -0.17
N THR A 148 4.62 -11.66 0.94
CA THR A 148 3.70 -10.87 1.77
C THR A 148 4.50 -9.91 2.64
N ILE A 149 4.26 -8.61 2.49
CA ILE A 149 4.95 -7.55 3.26
C ILE A 149 4.06 -6.91 4.32
N PHE A 150 2.74 -7.09 4.20
CA PHE A 150 1.77 -6.72 5.22
C PHE A 150 0.58 -7.70 5.16
N ASN A 151 0.08 -8.13 6.31
CA ASN A 151 -1.11 -8.97 6.40
C ASN A 151 -1.82 -8.81 7.76
N SER A 152 -3.00 -8.17 7.72
CA SER A 152 -3.90 -8.01 8.87
C SER A 152 -5.04 -9.04 8.94
N ASP A 153 -5.05 -10.04 8.06
CA ASP A 153 -5.96 -11.20 8.11
C ASP A 153 -5.48 -12.20 9.17
N HIS A 154 -6.02 -12.09 10.39
CA HIS A 154 -5.57 -12.91 11.52
C HIS A 154 -6.20 -14.29 11.59
N ASP A 155 -7.25 -14.57 10.82
CA ASP A 155 -7.95 -15.86 10.81
C ASP A 155 -7.85 -16.59 9.48
N ASN A 156 -7.09 -16.05 8.53
CA ASN A 156 -6.86 -16.57 7.19
C ASN A 156 -8.16 -16.63 6.37
N SER A 157 -9.08 -15.70 6.61
CA SER A 157 -10.35 -15.58 5.88
C SER A 157 -10.15 -15.16 4.41
N ALA A 158 -9.06 -14.45 4.09
CA ALA A 158 -8.67 -14.14 2.71
C ALA A 158 -7.97 -15.31 2.00
N GLY A 159 -7.58 -16.36 2.72
CA GLY A 159 -6.90 -17.53 2.14
C GLY A 159 -5.44 -17.29 1.70
N LEU A 160 -4.86 -16.13 2.02
CA LEU A 160 -3.50 -15.71 1.63
C LEU A 160 -2.42 -15.96 2.71
N GLY A 161 -2.74 -16.81 3.69
CA GLY A 161 -1.92 -17.08 4.86
C GLY A 161 -2.34 -16.24 6.05
N LYS A 162 -2.08 -16.78 7.25
CA LYS A 162 -2.42 -16.12 8.52
C LYS A 162 -1.47 -14.95 8.82
N GLY A 163 -2.01 -13.75 8.84
CA GLY A 163 -1.36 -12.49 9.17
C GLY A 163 -1.01 -12.32 10.64
N LYS A 164 -0.18 -11.30 10.89
CA LYS A 164 0.27 -10.88 12.22
C LYS A 164 0.27 -9.36 12.39
N ASP A 165 0.10 -8.62 11.30
CA ASP A 165 0.09 -7.17 11.33
C ASP A 165 -1.25 -6.69 11.83
N LYS A 166 -1.26 -5.60 12.57
CA LYS A 166 -2.49 -5.08 13.16
C LYS A 166 -3.38 -4.45 12.10
N ALA A 167 -4.69 -4.62 12.26
CA ALA A 167 -5.65 -3.79 11.54
C ALA A 167 -5.52 -2.32 12.00
N TYR A 168 -5.96 -1.38 11.18
CA TYR A 168 -5.83 0.05 11.47
C TYR A 168 -7.11 0.79 11.09
N ILE A 169 -7.33 1.94 11.73
CA ILE A 169 -8.37 2.88 11.32
C ILE A 169 -7.75 3.77 10.26
N GLU A 170 -8.42 3.88 9.12
CA GLU A 170 -7.97 4.72 8.03
C GLU A 170 -8.08 6.20 8.38
N THR A 171 -7.11 6.98 7.93
CA THR A 171 -7.05 8.44 8.12
C THR A 171 -6.39 9.10 6.91
N HIS A 172 -6.43 10.43 6.84
CA HIS A 172 -5.67 11.19 5.84
C HIS A 172 -4.17 10.88 5.81
N GLU A 173 -3.59 10.28 6.86
CA GLU A 173 -2.20 9.85 6.87
C GLU A 173 -1.96 8.56 6.06
N GLY A 174 -2.99 7.74 5.82
CA GLY A 174 -2.83 6.44 5.17
C GLY A 174 -1.99 5.45 5.99
N LYS A 175 -1.86 4.23 5.48
CA LYS A 175 -1.01 3.18 6.05
C LYS A 175 0.36 3.15 5.39
N VAL A 176 1.40 3.46 6.17
CA VAL A 176 2.80 3.24 5.76
C VAL A 176 3.26 1.83 6.15
N ILE A 177 3.82 1.11 5.18
CA ILE A 177 4.25 -0.29 5.25
C ILE A 177 5.71 -0.36 4.83
N GLU A 178 6.58 -0.85 5.71
CA GLU A 178 7.99 -1.08 5.38
C GLU A 178 8.17 -2.40 4.61
N ALA A 179 8.60 -2.32 3.36
CA ALA A 179 8.88 -3.46 2.49
C ALA A 179 10.34 -3.95 2.58
N LYS A 180 11.25 -3.18 3.20
CA LYS A 180 12.63 -3.61 3.56
C LYS A 180 13.46 -4.15 2.38
N GLY A 181 13.37 -3.51 1.22
CA GLY A 181 14.10 -3.91 0.01
C GLY A 181 13.51 -5.14 -0.68
N THR A 182 12.22 -5.41 -0.47
CA THR A 182 11.52 -6.52 -1.13
C THR A 182 11.51 -6.29 -2.63
N LYS A 183 12.01 -7.26 -3.40
CA LYS A 183 12.05 -7.19 -4.86
C LYS A 183 10.79 -7.73 -5.52
N GLY A 184 10.27 -7.02 -6.52
CA GLY A 184 9.22 -7.48 -7.42
C GLY A 184 8.80 -6.39 -8.41
N GLN A 185 8.06 -6.78 -9.45
CA GLN A 185 7.47 -5.88 -10.43
C GLN A 185 6.03 -5.51 -10.08
N TYR A 186 5.27 -6.48 -9.58
CA TYR A 186 3.85 -6.32 -9.28
C TYR A 186 3.65 -6.15 -7.79
N VAL A 187 2.81 -5.19 -7.42
CA VAL A 187 2.36 -4.98 -6.05
C VAL A 187 0.85 -5.12 -6.02
N ARG A 188 0.34 -6.05 -5.20
CA ARG A 188 -1.10 -6.32 -5.09
C ARG A 188 -1.60 -6.05 -3.69
N PHE A 189 -2.68 -5.29 -3.61
CA PHE A 189 -3.34 -4.83 -2.41
C PHE A 189 -4.70 -5.51 -2.32
N TYR A 190 -4.95 -6.22 -1.23
CA TYR A 190 -6.21 -6.91 -0.97
C TYR A 190 -6.97 -6.24 0.17
N SER A 191 -8.30 -6.31 0.11
CA SER A 191 -9.20 -6.01 1.23
C SER A 191 -10.52 -6.79 1.07
N ASN A 192 -11.25 -6.98 2.18
CA ASN A 192 -12.43 -7.83 2.26
C ASN A 192 -13.65 -7.08 2.84
N GLY A 193 -13.95 -5.92 2.26
CA GLY A 193 -14.93 -4.97 2.75
C GLY A 193 -14.39 -4.10 3.90
N ASN A 194 -15.29 -3.39 4.58
CA ASN A 194 -14.92 -2.51 5.70
C ASN A 194 -15.93 -2.51 6.86
N SER A 195 -15.59 -1.79 7.92
CA SER A 195 -16.37 -1.71 9.15
C SER A 195 -17.71 -0.95 9.05
N THR A 196 -17.99 -0.31 7.93
CA THR A 196 -19.14 0.58 7.73
C THR A 196 -20.09 0.06 6.66
N ASP A 197 -19.55 -0.46 5.57
CA ASP A 197 -20.27 -1.13 4.50
C ASP A 197 -19.47 -2.34 3.98
N THR A 198 -20.04 -3.10 3.05
CA THR A 198 -19.42 -4.34 2.56
C THR A 198 -18.42 -4.12 1.43
N MET A 199 -18.21 -2.89 0.95
CA MET A 199 -17.43 -2.58 -0.26
C MET A 199 -15.96 -2.28 0.06
N ASN A 200 -15.13 -2.30 -0.98
CA ASN A 200 -13.70 -1.98 -0.90
C ASN A 200 -13.44 -0.63 -1.56
N HIS A 201 -12.75 0.28 -0.88
CA HIS A 201 -12.48 1.63 -1.41
C HIS A 201 -11.00 1.93 -1.37
N TYR A 202 -10.41 2.18 -2.54
CA TYR A 202 -9.02 2.56 -2.67
C TYR A 202 -8.93 3.98 -3.20
N ILE A 203 -8.11 4.81 -2.55
CA ILE A 203 -7.83 6.16 -3.03
C ILE A 203 -6.51 6.14 -3.78
N GLU A 204 -5.41 5.73 -3.14
CA GLU A 204 -4.06 5.86 -3.69
C GLU A 204 -3.15 4.80 -3.06
N ALA A 205 -2.17 4.31 -3.83
CA ALA A 205 -1.05 3.53 -3.32
C ALA A 205 0.27 4.02 -3.92
N GLN A 206 1.11 4.56 -3.04
CA GLN A 206 2.45 5.02 -3.38
C GLN A 206 3.50 3.97 -3.05
N VAL A 207 4.21 3.48 -4.07
CA VAL A 207 5.30 2.51 -3.94
C VAL A 207 6.62 3.25 -4.09
N PHE A 208 7.46 3.17 -3.05
CA PHE A 208 8.78 3.79 -3.03
C PHE A 208 9.87 2.75 -3.22
N GLY A 209 10.68 2.91 -4.26
CA GLY A 209 11.71 1.95 -4.65
C GLY A 209 12.77 2.52 -5.58
N ARG A 210 13.58 1.62 -6.15
CA ARG A 210 14.62 1.91 -7.16
C ARG A 210 14.71 0.80 -8.20
#